data_AF-A0A200J5U5-F1
#
_entry.id   AF-A0A200J5U5-F1
#
_cell.length_a   1.000
_cell.length_b   1.000
_cell.length_c   1.000
_cell.angle_alpha   90.00
_cell.angle_beta   90.00
_cell.angle_gamma   90.00
#
_symmetry.space_group_name_H-M   'P 1'
#
loop_
_entity.id
_entity.type
_entity.pdbx_description
1 polymer ?
#
loop_
_entity_poly.entity_id
_entity_poly.type
_entity_poly.pdbx_seq_one_letter_code
_entity_poly.pdbx_strand_id
1 'polypeptide(L)'
;MTAKMTKKKITTKNIQPIKEISYQDMHHLNDTIDQIHSWKETLSLLNDFFENKGVPLNKKRIIREFHANSYVFAAFYEDFLVRAAALEKQVEVLKAKSKVRG
;
A
#
# COMPACT_ATOMS: atom_id res chain seq x y z
N MET A 1 -48.96 1.84 -25.14
CA MET A 1 -48.60 1.25 -23.83
C MET A 1 -47.13 0.85 -23.88
N THR A 2 -46.22 1.63 -23.29
CA THR A 2 -44.79 1.32 -23.25
C THR A 2 -44.45 0.67 -21.92
N ALA A 3 -44.13 -0.62 -21.96
CA ALA A 3 -43.72 -1.38 -20.79
C ALA A 3 -42.41 -0.79 -20.23
N LYS A 4 -42.49 -0.22 -19.02
CA LYS A 4 -41.33 0.26 -18.26
C LYS A 4 -40.56 -0.97 -17.79
N MET A 5 -39.47 -1.33 -18.47
CA MET A 5 -38.54 -2.35 -17.98
C MET A 5 -37.89 -1.84 -16.69
N THR A 6 -38.28 -2.41 -15.56
CA THR A 6 -37.72 -2.11 -14.24
C THR A 6 -36.31 -2.67 -14.16
N LYS A 7 -35.29 -1.81 -14.36
CA LYS A 7 -33.87 -2.13 -14.12
C LYS A 7 -33.70 -2.70 -12.71
N LYS A 8 -33.21 -3.94 -12.59
CA LYS A 8 -33.10 -4.62 -11.30
C LYS A 8 -31.86 -4.09 -10.60
N LYS A 9 -32.05 -3.23 -9.61
CA LYS A 9 -30.94 -2.61 -8.88
C LYS A 9 -30.18 -3.69 -8.09
N ILE A 10 -28.98 -4.04 -8.57
CA ILE A 10 -28.09 -4.99 -7.89
C ILE A 10 -27.58 -4.31 -6.61
N THR A 11 -27.88 -4.92 -5.47
CA THR A 11 -27.52 -4.41 -4.13
C THR A 11 -27.06 -5.55 -3.24
N THR A 12 -26.36 -5.22 -2.15
CA THR A 12 -26.00 -6.19 -1.11
C THR A 12 -27.23 -6.64 -0.30
N LYS A 13 -27.07 -7.63 0.57
CA LYS A 13 -28.12 -8.07 1.52
C LYS A 13 -28.68 -6.92 2.37
N ASN A 14 -27.86 -5.90 2.64
CA ASN A 14 -28.23 -4.71 3.40
C ASN A 14 -28.65 -3.53 2.49
N ILE A 15 -29.02 -3.81 1.23
CA ILE A 15 -29.52 -2.83 0.26
C ILE A 15 -28.48 -1.74 -0.09
N GLN A 16 -27.18 -2.05 0.08
CA GLN A 16 -26.12 -1.12 -0.29
C GLN A 16 -25.78 -1.26 -1.78
N PRO A 17 -25.45 -0.16 -2.46
CA PRO A 17 -25.03 -0.20 -3.85
C PRO A 17 -23.66 -0.87 -4.01
N ILE A 18 -23.53 -1.72 -5.05
CA ILE A 18 -22.27 -2.41 -5.37
C ILE A 18 -21.46 -1.56 -6.36
N LYS A 19 -20.18 -1.31 -6.06
CA LYS A 19 -19.24 -0.63 -6.95
C LYS A 19 -18.77 -1.57 -8.07
N GLU A 20 -18.58 -1.00 -9.25
CA GLU A 20 -18.04 -1.70 -10.42
C GLU A 20 -16.51 -1.69 -10.36
N ILE A 21 -15.94 -2.56 -9.53
CA ILE A 21 -14.50 -2.75 -9.37
C ILE A 21 -14.10 -3.99 -10.17
N SER A 22 -13.13 -3.83 -11.06
CA SER A 22 -12.61 -4.91 -11.91
C SER A 22 -11.46 -5.66 -11.24
N TYR A 23 -11.10 -6.83 -11.78
CA TYR A 23 -9.88 -7.53 -11.37
C TYR A 23 -8.61 -6.72 -11.59
N GLN A 24 -8.55 -5.94 -12.67
CA GLN A 24 -7.40 -5.09 -12.96
C GLN A 24 -7.20 -4.01 -11.89
N ASP A 25 -8.29 -3.46 -11.37
CA ASP A 25 -8.25 -2.49 -10.28
C ASP A 25 -7.66 -3.10 -8.99
N MET A 26 -8.06 -4.32 -8.67
CA MET A 26 -7.55 -5.04 -7.50
C MET A 26 -6.08 -5.42 -7.67
N HIS A 27 -5.68 -5.85 -8.88
CA HIS A 27 -4.28 -6.12 -9.19
C HIS A 27 -3.41 -4.87 -9.03
N HIS A 28 -3.85 -3.74 -9.57
CA HIS A 28 -3.09 -2.51 -9.46
C HIS A 28 -2.90 -2.03 -8.00
N LEU A 29 -3.92 -2.23 -7.16
CA LEU A 29 -3.84 -1.97 -5.73
C LEU A 29 -2.83 -2.92 -5.05
N ASN A 30 -2.90 -4.22 -5.37
CA ASN A 30 -1.99 -5.22 -4.83
C ASN A 30 -0.54 -4.98 -5.25
N ASP A 31 -0.27 -4.58 -6.49
CA ASP A 31 1.08 -4.27 -6.96
C ASP A 31 1.73 -3.18 -6.08
N THR A 32 0.94 -2.18 -5.68
CA THR A 32 1.42 -1.07 -4.83
C THR A 32 1.67 -1.55 -3.40
N ILE A 33 0.81 -2.43 -2.88
CA ILE A 33 0.99 -3.07 -1.57
C ILE A 33 2.24 -3.95 -1.56
N ASP A 34 2.44 -4.78 -2.59
CA ASP A 34 3.59 -5.67 -2.70
C ASP A 34 4.91 -4.89 -2.78
N GLN A 35 4.89 -3.76 -3.48
CA GLN A 35 6.03 -2.85 -3.52
C GLN A 35 6.35 -2.27 -2.13
N ILE A 36 5.35 -1.86 -1.34
CA ILE A 36 5.57 -1.42 0.05
C ILE A 36 6.12 -2.59 0.88
N HIS A 37 5.57 -3.79 0.72
CA HIS A 37 6.01 -4.99 1.44
C HIS A 37 7.42 -5.44 1.07
N SER A 38 7.92 -5.13 -0.12
CA SER A 38 9.27 -5.49 -0.54
C SER A 38 10.36 -4.93 0.37
N TRP A 39 10.07 -3.85 1.11
CA TRP A 39 10.99 -3.27 2.10
C TRP A 39 11.08 -4.01 3.42
N LYS A 40 10.18 -4.96 3.68
CA LYS A 40 10.05 -5.62 5.00
C LYS A 40 11.35 -6.26 5.46
N GLU A 41 12.05 -6.98 4.59
CA GLU A 41 13.31 -7.65 4.93
C GLU A 41 14.42 -6.63 5.23
N THR A 42 14.58 -5.62 4.37
CA THR A 42 15.54 -4.53 4.56
C THR A 42 15.31 -3.78 5.88
N LEU A 43 14.05 -3.52 6.22
CA LEU A 43 13.68 -2.86 7.48
C LEU A 43 13.93 -3.74 8.71
N SER A 44 13.76 -5.06 8.58
CA SER A 44 14.11 -6.01 9.65
C SER A 44 15.60 -5.93 9.97
N LEU A 45 16.46 -5.95 8.94
CA LEU A 45 17.91 -5.83 9.11
C LEU A 45 18.32 -4.50 9.76
N LEU A 46 17.67 -3.41 9.35
CA LEU A 46 17.83 -2.09 9.98
C LEU A 46 17.46 -2.14 11.46
N ASN A 47 16.32 -2.74 11.80
CA ASN A 47 15.85 -2.86 13.18
C ASN A 47 16.84 -3.67 14.04
N ASP A 48 17.30 -4.82 13.54
CA ASP A 48 18.26 -5.69 14.24
C ASP A 48 19.60 -4.98 14.52
N PHE A 49 20.04 -4.09 13.61
CA PHE A 49 21.22 -3.26 13.83
C PHE A 49 21.02 -2.28 15.01
N PHE A 50 19.87 -1.60 15.07
CA PHE A 50 19.60 -0.61 16.12
C PHE A 50 19.27 -1.24 17.48
N GLU A 51 18.76 -2.47 17.50
CA GLU A 51 18.47 -3.21 18.73
C GLU A 51 19.72 -3.80 19.39
N ASN A 52 20.80 -4.04 18.63
CA ASN A 52 22.08 -4.57 19.12
C ASN A 52 22.94 -3.55 19.90
N LYS A 53 22.38 -3.01 20.99
CA LYS A 53 23.04 -2.01 21.86
C LYS A 53 24.15 -2.57 22.77
N GLY A 54 24.35 -3.89 22.81
CA GLY A 54 25.20 -4.59 23.80
C GLY A 54 26.62 -4.99 23.34
N VAL A 55 27.01 -4.75 22.10
CA VAL A 55 28.29 -5.23 21.54
C VAL A 55 29.43 -4.26 21.85
N PRO A 56 30.66 -4.73 22.19
CA PRO A 56 31.80 -3.85 22.45
C PRO A 56 32.04 -2.85 21.31
N LEU A 57 32.01 -1.56 21.65
CA LEU A 57 31.93 -0.42 20.72
C LEU A 57 33.21 -0.26 19.90
N ASN A 58 33.29 -0.89 18.72
CA ASN A 58 34.17 -0.39 17.67
C ASN A 58 33.54 0.87 17.05
N LYS A 59 33.79 2.03 17.66
CA LYS A 59 33.20 3.33 17.27
C LYS A 59 33.32 3.62 15.77
N LYS A 60 34.46 3.31 15.14
CA LYS A 60 34.69 3.52 13.69
C LYS A 60 33.83 2.62 12.81
N ARG A 61 33.50 1.41 13.28
CA ARG A 61 32.62 0.48 12.57
C ARG A 61 31.17 0.95 12.67
N ILE A 62 30.74 1.30 13.88
CA ILE A 62 29.38 1.77 14.17
C ILE A 62 29.05 3.03 13.38
N ILE A 63 29.95 4.02 13.31
CA ILE A 63 29.71 5.25 12.52
C ILE A 63 29.51 4.93 11.04
N ARG A 64 30.28 3.99 10.48
CA ARG A 64 30.14 3.57 9.07
C ARG A 64 28.84 2.82 8.81
N GLU A 65 28.51 1.86 9.67
CA GLU A 65 27.26 1.09 9.57
C GLU A 65 26.04 1.99 9.76
N PHE A 66 26.09 2.93 10.73
CA PHE A 66 25.05 3.94 10.92
C PHE A 66 24.86 4.81 9.69
N HIS A 67 25.96 5.29 9.08
CA HIS A 67 25.89 6.10 7.87
C HIS A 67 25.25 5.33 6.70
N ALA A 68 25.66 4.08 6.47
CA ALA A 68 25.04 3.22 5.47
C ALA A 68 23.54 3.00 5.74
N ASN A 69 23.18 2.66 6.99
CA ASN A 69 21.81 2.43 7.40
C ASN A 69 20.94 3.69 7.28
N SER A 70 21.50 4.88 7.51
CA SER A 70 20.79 6.15 7.33
C SER A 70 20.42 6.41 5.87
N TYR A 71 21.27 6.04 4.91
CA TYR A 71 20.93 6.11 3.48
C TYR A 71 19.83 5.12 3.10
N VAL A 72 19.91 3.89 3.60
CA VAL A 72 18.87 2.88 3.35
C VAL A 72 17.52 3.36 3.91
N PHE A 73 17.52 3.91 5.11
CA PHE A 73 16.31 4.50 5.71
C PHE A 73 15.78 5.68 4.89
N ALA A 74 16.64 6.59 4.44
CA ALA A 74 16.21 7.71 3.61
C ALA A 74 15.56 7.24 2.30
N ALA A 75 16.18 6.27 1.62
CA ALA A 75 15.63 5.68 0.40
C ALA A 75 14.28 5.00 0.64
N PHE A 76 14.16 4.22 1.72
CA PHE A 76 12.88 3.63 2.13
C PHE A 76 11.82 4.72 2.37
N TYR A 77 12.18 5.77 3.12
CA TYR A 77 11.23 6.80 3.52
C TYR A 77 10.67 7.56 2.31
N GLU A 78 11.54 7.96 1.38
CA GLU A 78 11.12 8.62 0.13
C GLU A 78 10.20 7.71 -0.71
N ASP A 79 10.60 6.45 -0.89
CA ASP A 79 9.82 5.47 -1.65
C ASP A 79 8.47 5.16 -0.99
N PHE A 80 8.43 5.01 0.33
CA PHE A 80 7.22 4.79 1.11
C PHE A 80 6.23 5.94 0.94
N LEU A 81 6.69 7.20 1.04
CA LEU A 81 5.82 8.37 0.85
C LEU A 81 5.16 8.38 -0.53
N VAL A 82 5.94 8.08 -1.59
CA VAL A 82 5.43 8.02 -2.96
C VAL A 82 4.38 6.92 -3.11
N ARG A 83 4.66 5.71 -2.59
CA ARG A 83 3.74 4.57 -2.70
C ARG A 83 2.49 4.73 -1.84
N ALA A 84 2.61 5.28 -0.64
CA ALA A 84 1.48 5.58 0.23
C ALA A 84 0.51 6.57 -0.44
N ALA A 85 1.05 7.66 -1.01
CA ALA A 85 0.24 8.63 -1.76
C ALA A 85 -0.42 8.01 -3.00
N ALA A 86 0.29 7.12 -3.70
CA ALA A 86 -0.28 6.37 -4.82
C ALA A 86 -1.43 5.45 -4.38
N LEU A 87 -1.26 4.75 -3.26
CA LEU A 87 -2.29 3.87 -2.69
C LEU A 87 -3.54 4.65 -2.27
N GLU A 88 -3.37 5.79 -1.59
CA GLU A 88 -4.47 6.70 -1.25
C GLU A 88 -5.24 7.13 -2.50
N LYS A 89 -4.52 7.55 -3.54
CA LYS A 89 -5.12 7.95 -4.82
C LYS A 89 -5.88 6.80 -5.48
N GLN A 90 -5.31 5.59 -5.51
CA GLN A 90 -5.98 4.40 -6.04
C GLN A 90 -7.28 4.13 -5.30
N VAL A 91 -7.28 4.19 -3.97
CA VAL A 91 -8.48 4.02 -3.14
C VAL A 91 -9.55 5.07 -3.48
N GLU A 92 -9.19 6.34 -3.62
CA GLU A 92 -10.14 7.39 -4.00
C GLU A 92 -10.74 7.17 -5.39
N VAL A 93 -9.95 6.69 -6.36
CA VAL A 93 -10.46 6.30 -7.69
C VAL A 93 -11.50 5.18 -7.58
N LEU A 94 -11.23 4.14 -6.78
CA LEU A 94 -12.18 3.04 -6.57
C LEU A 94 -13.46 3.51 -5.86
N LYS A 95 -13.34 4.42 -4.89
CA LYS A 95 -14.49 5.05 -4.25
C LYS A 95 -15.31 5.89 -5.24
N ALA A 96 -14.69 6.51 -6.23
CA ALA A 96 -15.39 7.34 -7.23
C ALA A 96 -16.09 6.52 -8.34
N LYS A 97 -15.74 5.24 -8.55
CA LYS A 97 -16.29 4.42 -9.65
C LYS A 97 -17.82 4.30 -9.66
N SER A 98 -18.35 4.01 -10.85
CA SER A 98 -19.78 3.72 -11.06
C SER A 98 -20.25 2.55 -10.20
N LYS A 99 -21.56 2.51 -9.99
CA LYS A 99 -22.24 1.37 -9.39
C LYS A 99 -22.66 0.43 -10.50
N VAL A 100 -22.61 -0.87 -10.24
CA VAL A 100 -23.11 -1.87 -11.19
C VAL A 100 -24.58 -1.57 -11.51
N ARG A 101 -24.90 -1.49 -12.80
CA ARG A 101 -26.28 -1.35 -13.28
C ARG A 101 -26.78 -2.73 -13.67
N GLY A 102 -27.92 -3.14 -13.12
CA GLY A 102 -28.67 -4.32 -13.55
C GLY A 102 -29.95 -3.94 -14.29
#